data_AF-A0A354B0Z4-F1
#
_entry.id   AF-A0A354B0Z4-F1
#
_cell.length_a   1.000
_cell.length_b   1.000
_cell.length_c   1.000
_cell.angle_alpha   90.00
_cell.angle_beta   90.00
_cell.angle_gamma   90.00
#
_symmetry.space_group_name_H-M   'P 1'
#
loop_
_entity.id
_entity.type
_entity.pdbx_description
1 polymer ?
#
loop_
_entity_poly.entity_id
_entity_poly.type
_entity_poly.pdbx_seq_one_letter_code
_entity_poly.pdbx_strand_id
1 'polypeptide(L)'
;MRSAWIEKRLGHSNVSQMHYARKGVITEEMAHVAKRENLPESLVMEEVARGRMIIPANINHPNLEPMAIGIASRCKVNANLGASPNASDVSEELKKLEMSVKYGADTVMDLSTGGVNLDEVRTAIIKASPVPIGTVPVYQALESVHGSIEKLTEDDFLHIIEKHCQQGVDYQTIHAG
;
A
#
# COMPACT_ATOMS: atom_id res chain seq x y z
N MET A 1 -6.58 8.15 13.06
CA MET A 1 -5.52 7.11 13.09
C MET A 1 -6.15 5.75 13.31
N ARG A 2 -5.71 4.74 12.55
CA ARG A 2 -6.29 3.38 12.51
C ARG A 2 -5.87 2.48 13.68
N SER A 3 -4.98 2.93 14.55
CA SER A 3 -4.35 2.10 15.59
C SER A 3 -5.37 1.32 16.45
N ALA A 4 -6.45 1.99 16.91
CA ALA A 4 -7.50 1.34 17.69
C ALA A 4 -8.35 0.32 16.90
N TRP A 5 -8.40 0.44 15.57
CA TRP A 5 -9.08 -0.52 14.70
C TRP A 5 -8.20 -1.75 14.46
N ILE A 6 -6.89 -1.52 14.25
CA ILE A 6 -5.88 -2.55 14.05
C ILE A 6 -5.73 -3.43 15.28
N GLU A 7 -5.74 -2.83 16.49
CA GLU A 7 -5.58 -3.56 17.75
C GLU A 7 -6.57 -4.71 17.92
N LYS A 8 -7.83 -4.53 17.47
CA LYS A 8 -8.88 -5.54 17.52
C LYS A 8 -8.61 -6.78 16.65
N ARG A 9 -7.65 -6.69 15.74
CA ARG A 9 -7.31 -7.72 14.75
C ARG A 9 -5.98 -8.40 15.03
N LEU A 10 -5.22 -7.93 16.02
CA LEU A 10 -3.92 -8.52 16.38
C LEU A 10 -4.11 -9.99 16.81
N GLY A 11 -3.19 -10.85 16.37
CA GLY A 11 -3.21 -12.28 16.67
C GLY A 11 -4.17 -13.12 15.81
N HIS A 12 -4.95 -12.50 14.92
CA HIS A 12 -5.74 -13.25 13.94
C HIS A 12 -4.84 -13.83 12.84
N SER A 13 -5.14 -15.05 12.38
CA SER A 13 -4.36 -15.71 11.32
C SER A 13 -4.51 -15.06 9.93
N ASN A 14 -5.61 -14.35 9.70
CA ASN A 14 -5.83 -13.58 8.48
C ASN A 14 -6.58 -12.29 8.83
N VAL A 15 -5.93 -11.16 8.56
CA VAL A 15 -6.41 -9.81 8.87
C VAL A 15 -6.81 -9.02 7.62
N SER A 16 -6.96 -9.69 6.47
CA SER A 16 -7.35 -9.03 5.23
C SER A 16 -8.80 -8.57 5.25
N GLN A 17 -9.09 -7.48 4.55
CA GLN A 17 -10.47 -6.96 4.41
C GLN A 17 -11.39 -7.98 3.73
N MET A 18 -10.88 -8.72 2.74
CA MET A 18 -11.62 -9.81 2.08
C MET A 18 -11.98 -10.95 3.04
N HIS A 19 -11.11 -11.29 3.99
CA HIS A 19 -11.39 -12.31 4.99
C HIS A 19 -12.57 -11.93 5.88
N TYR A 20 -12.57 -10.69 6.40
CA TYR A 20 -13.68 -10.20 7.22
C TYR A 20 -14.98 -10.06 6.41
N ALA A 21 -14.89 -9.55 5.18
CA ALA A 21 -16.04 -9.41 4.29
C ALA A 21 -16.75 -10.74 4.04
N ARG A 22 -15.99 -11.81 3.75
CA ARG A 22 -16.54 -13.16 3.52
C ARG A 22 -17.18 -13.79 4.76
N LYS A 23 -16.86 -13.28 5.95
CA LYS A 23 -17.51 -13.65 7.21
C LYS A 23 -18.73 -12.78 7.55
N GLY A 24 -19.10 -11.84 6.67
CA GLY A 24 -20.18 -10.90 6.92
C GLY A 24 -19.83 -9.82 7.95
N VAL A 25 -18.54 -9.61 8.22
CA VAL A 25 -18.07 -8.62 9.20
C VAL A 25 -17.74 -7.33 8.46
N ILE A 26 -18.47 -6.26 8.79
CA ILE A 26 -18.17 -4.90 8.36
C ILE A 26 -17.07 -4.36 9.27
N THR A 27 -15.90 -4.10 8.70
CA THR A 27 -14.76 -3.50 9.42
C THR A 27 -14.89 -1.97 9.49
N GLU A 28 -14.09 -1.35 10.35
CA GLU A 28 -14.00 0.11 10.40
C GLU A 28 -13.51 0.71 9.07
N GLU A 29 -12.62 0.02 8.35
CA GLU A 29 -12.20 0.47 7.02
C GLU A 29 -13.35 0.42 6.01
N MET A 30 -14.18 -0.63 6.01
CA MET A 30 -15.35 -0.71 5.14
C MET A 30 -16.38 0.39 5.45
N ALA A 31 -16.67 0.63 6.73
CA ALA A 31 -17.58 1.69 7.16
C ALA A 31 -17.04 3.09 6.78
N HIS A 32 -15.73 3.31 6.95
CA HIS A 32 -15.08 4.56 6.55
C HIS A 32 -15.20 4.80 5.04
N VAL A 33 -14.90 3.78 4.23
CA VAL A 33 -15.00 3.83 2.77
C VAL A 33 -16.45 4.06 2.31
N ALA A 34 -17.41 3.34 2.89
CA ALA A 34 -18.82 3.49 2.59
C ALA A 34 -19.29 4.93 2.78
N LYS A 35 -18.90 5.55 3.90
CA LYS A 35 -19.16 6.97 4.15
C LYS A 35 -18.47 7.89 3.13
N ARG A 36 -17.20 7.63 2.82
CA ARG A 36 -16.39 8.44 1.87
C ARG A 36 -16.95 8.42 0.45
N GLU A 37 -17.43 7.25 0.00
CA GLU A 37 -17.98 7.05 -1.33
C GLU A 37 -19.50 7.33 -1.43
N ASN A 38 -20.16 7.58 -0.29
CA ASN A 38 -21.62 7.67 -0.18
C ASN A 38 -22.32 6.39 -0.69
N LEU A 39 -21.86 5.24 -0.22
CA LEU A 39 -22.37 3.91 -0.53
C LEU A 39 -22.90 3.22 0.74
N PRO A 40 -23.84 2.26 0.62
CA PRO A 40 -24.19 1.39 1.74
C PRO A 40 -23.01 0.53 2.20
N GLU A 41 -22.82 0.35 3.51
CA GLU A 41 -21.77 -0.52 4.06
C GLU A 41 -21.90 -1.97 3.57
N SER A 42 -23.13 -2.46 3.43
CA SER A 42 -23.41 -3.80 2.90
C SER A 42 -22.89 -3.97 1.47
N LEU A 43 -23.04 -2.95 0.62
CA LEU A 43 -22.53 -2.98 -0.75
C LEU A 43 -21.00 -3.06 -0.78
N VAL A 44 -20.32 -2.25 0.05
CA VAL A 44 -18.85 -2.28 0.16
C VAL A 44 -18.38 -3.66 0.61
N MET A 45 -18.99 -4.20 1.67
CA MET A 45 -18.68 -5.54 2.17
C MET A 45 -18.90 -6.61 1.10
N GLU A 46 -20.04 -6.59 0.41
CA GLU A 46 -20.37 -7.56 -0.66
C GLU A 46 -19.38 -7.49 -1.83
N GLU A 47 -19.02 -6.29 -2.29
CA GLU A 47 -18.04 -6.08 -3.36
C GLU A 47 -16.64 -6.58 -2.97
N VAL A 48 -16.23 -6.34 -1.72
CA VAL A 48 -14.96 -6.84 -1.18
C VAL A 48 -14.99 -8.37 -1.02
N ALA A 49 -16.08 -8.94 -0.53
CA ALA A 49 -16.22 -10.39 -0.35
C ALA A 49 -16.12 -11.16 -1.67
N ARG A 50 -16.72 -10.60 -2.74
CA ARG A 50 -16.72 -11.17 -4.10
C ARG A 50 -15.49 -10.81 -4.94
N GLY A 51 -14.56 -10.01 -4.40
CA GLY A 51 -13.31 -9.66 -5.07
C GLY A 51 -13.43 -8.66 -6.22
N ARG A 52 -14.50 -7.86 -6.25
CA ARG A 52 -14.72 -6.78 -7.23
C ARG A 52 -14.38 -5.39 -6.69
N MET A 53 -14.02 -5.33 -5.41
CA MET A 53 -13.50 -4.16 -4.74
C MET A 53 -12.40 -4.59 -3.77
N ILE A 54 -11.36 -3.77 -3.63
CA ILE A 54 -10.31 -3.94 -2.62
C ILE A 54 -10.19 -2.69 -1.76
N ILE A 55 -9.71 -2.87 -0.53
CA ILE A 55 -9.32 -1.80 0.38
C ILE A 55 -7.85 -2.07 0.76
N PRO A 56 -6.88 -1.46 0.07
CA PRO A 56 -5.45 -1.66 0.34
C PRO A 56 -5.10 -0.96 1.65
N ALA A 57 -4.96 -1.74 2.72
CA ALA A 57 -4.89 -1.21 4.08
C ALA A 57 -4.07 -2.10 5.01
N ASN A 58 -2.75 -2.14 4.78
CA ASN A 58 -1.82 -2.90 5.60
C ASN A 58 -1.94 -2.45 7.08
N ILE A 59 -1.86 -3.41 8.00
CA ILE A 59 -1.95 -3.17 9.44
C ILE A 59 -0.78 -2.32 9.96
N ASN A 60 0.37 -2.33 9.26
CA ASN A 60 1.55 -1.54 9.62
C ASN A 60 1.50 -0.11 9.07
N HIS A 61 0.40 0.30 8.41
CA HIS A 61 0.18 1.66 7.93
C HIS A 61 -0.95 2.37 8.72
N PRO A 62 -0.67 2.83 9.96
CA PRO A 62 -1.69 3.35 10.87
C PRO A 62 -2.22 4.74 10.50
N ASN A 63 -1.47 5.50 9.70
CA ASN A 63 -1.81 6.86 9.26
C ASN A 63 -2.73 6.89 8.03
N LEU A 64 -2.92 5.74 7.37
CA LEU A 64 -3.80 5.60 6.22
C LEU A 64 -5.24 6.06 6.53
N GLU A 65 -5.79 6.85 5.62
CA GLU A 65 -7.22 7.10 5.47
C GLU A 65 -7.80 6.12 4.43
N PRO A 66 -8.57 5.10 4.85
CA PRO A 66 -8.98 4.03 3.94
C PRO A 66 -9.73 4.52 2.70
N MET A 67 -9.52 3.80 1.60
CA MET A 67 -10.25 3.98 0.35
C MET A 67 -10.53 2.64 -0.33
N ALA A 68 -11.52 2.62 -1.21
CA ALA A 68 -11.80 1.47 -2.06
C ALA A 68 -11.30 1.68 -3.49
N ILE A 69 -10.92 0.58 -4.12
CA ILE A 69 -10.69 0.49 -5.56
C ILE A 69 -11.64 -0.60 -6.08
N GLY A 70 -12.61 -0.23 -6.90
CA GLY A 70 -13.59 -1.17 -7.47
C GLY A 70 -14.67 -0.47 -8.29
N ILE A 71 -15.39 -1.25 -9.10
CA ILE A 71 -16.37 -0.75 -10.09
C ILE A 71 -17.50 0.10 -9.45
N ALA A 72 -17.91 -0.24 -8.22
CA ALA A 72 -18.97 0.47 -7.51
C ALA A 72 -18.53 1.78 -6.83
N SER A 73 -17.21 2.03 -6.75
CA SER A 73 -16.63 3.27 -6.18
C SER A 73 -16.25 4.26 -7.28
N ARG A 74 -15.97 5.51 -6.92
CA ARG A 74 -15.41 6.48 -7.88
C ARG A 74 -14.09 5.98 -8.46
N CYS A 75 -13.80 6.31 -9.70
CA CYS A 75 -12.49 6.05 -10.32
C CYS A 75 -11.37 6.65 -9.45
N LYS A 76 -10.26 5.91 -9.30
CA LYS A 76 -9.10 6.28 -8.48
C LYS A 76 -7.89 6.58 -9.35
N VAL A 77 -7.08 7.54 -8.95
CA VAL A 77 -5.84 7.93 -9.65
C VAL A 77 -4.62 7.63 -8.80
N ASN A 78 -3.62 6.98 -9.38
CA ASN A 78 -2.33 6.74 -8.74
C ASN A 78 -1.27 7.75 -9.21
N ALA A 79 -0.44 8.24 -8.30
CA ALA A 79 0.77 8.99 -8.62
C ALA A 79 2.02 8.16 -8.34
N ASN A 80 2.98 8.18 -9.27
CA ASN A 80 4.27 7.51 -9.10
C ASN A 80 5.33 8.49 -8.61
N LEU A 81 6.03 8.11 -7.56
CA LEU A 81 7.19 8.78 -7.00
C LEU A 81 8.42 7.87 -7.11
N GLY A 82 9.59 8.35 -6.69
CA GLY A 82 10.78 7.53 -6.64
C GLY A 82 12.06 8.33 -6.76
N ALA A 83 13.00 8.00 -5.87
CA ALA A 83 14.39 8.41 -5.96
C ALA A 83 15.15 7.57 -6.99
N SER A 84 16.14 8.19 -7.62
CA SER A 84 17.01 7.54 -8.60
C SER A 84 18.47 7.78 -8.24
N PRO A 85 19.42 6.97 -8.76
CA PRO A 85 20.85 7.15 -8.53
C PRO A 85 21.39 8.57 -8.77
N ASN A 86 20.70 9.34 -9.62
CA ASN A 86 21.12 10.66 -10.04
C ASN A 86 20.25 11.79 -9.45
N ALA A 87 19.18 11.50 -8.69
CA ALA A 87 18.24 12.51 -8.21
C ALA A 87 17.35 12.05 -7.04
N SER A 88 17.05 13.02 -6.18
CA SER A 88 16.20 12.98 -4.98
C SER A 88 16.75 12.33 -3.72
N ASP A 89 16.55 13.08 -2.63
CA ASP A 89 16.70 12.63 -1.24
C ASP A 89 15.32 12.42 -0.59
N VAL A 90 15.31 12.00 0.67
CA VAL A 90 14.08 11.76 1.45
C VAL A 90 13.18 13.00 1.48
N SER A 91 13.74 14.21 1.58
CA SER A 91 12.99 15.46 1.69
C SER A 91 12.25 15.78 0.39
N GLU A 92 12.89 15.53 -0.75
CA GLU A 92 12.26 15.70 -2.05
C GLU A 92 11.12 14.71 -2.29
N GLU A 93 11.30 13.43 -1.94
CA GLU A 93 10.23 12.43 -2.08
C GLU A 93 9.01 12.76 -1.20
N LEU A 94 9.24 13.26 0.02
CA LEU A 94 8.16 13.72 0.89
C LEU A 94 7.41 14.92 0.32
N LYS A 95 8.10 15.87 -0.32
CA LYS A 95 7.45 17.00 -1.01
C LYS A 95 6.62 16.51 -2.20
N LYS A 96 7.12 15.54 -2.98
CA LYS A 96 6.36 14.96 -4.09
C LYS A 96 5.13 14.21 -3.60
N LEU A 97 5.21 13.51 -2.46
CA LEU A 97 4.07 12.88 -1.79
C LEU A 97 3.02 13.92 -1.39
N GLU A 98 3.43 14.97 -0.67
CA GLU A 98 2.54 16.06 -0.26
C GLU A 98 1.83 16.69 -1.45
N MET A 99 2.58 16.99 -2.51
CA MET A 99 2.03 17.56 -3.74
C MET A 99 1.03 16.59 -4.41
N SER A 100 1.37 15.31 -4.52
CA SER A 100 0.50 14.31 -5.13
C SER A 100 -0.84 14.21 -4.42
N VAL A 101 -0.81 14.11 -3.09
CA VAL A 101 -2.03 14.06 -2.26
C VAL A 101 -2.82 15.37 -2.38
N LYS A 102 -2.15 16.52 -2.32
CA LYS A 102 -2.77 17.85 -2.45
C LYS A 102 -3.55 18.01 -3.76
N TYR A 103 -3.05 17.45 -4.85
CA TYR A 103 -3.70 17.51 -6.16
C TYR A 103 -4.62 16.32 -6.48
N GLY A 104 -4.89 15.46 -5.48
CA GLY A 104 -5.94 14.44 -5.57
C GLY A 104 -5.48 13.05 -6.02
N ALA A 105 -4.20 12.71 -5.85
CA ALA A 105 -3.78 11.32 -5.96
C ALA A 105 -4.48 10.48 -4.88
N ASP A 106 -5.18 9.43 -5.32
CA ASP A 106 -5.88 8.50 -4.45
C ASP A 106 -4.92 7.48 -3.84
N THR A 107 -3.92 7.06 -4.60
CA THR A 107 -2.82 6.21 -4.13
C THR A 107 -1.50 6.75 -4.62
N VAL A 108 -0.42 6.33 -3.97
CA VAL A 108 0.94 6.66 -4.40
C VAL A 108 1.76 5.38 -4.49
N MET A 109 2.65 5.29 -5.48
CA MET A 109 3.67 4.25 -5.53
C MET A 109 5.06 4.83 -5.32
N ASP A 110 5.83 4.21 -4.44
CA ASP A 110 7.28 4.41 -4.35
C ASP A 110 7.98 3.47 -5.33
N LEU A 111 8.54 4.05 -6.40
CA LEU A 111 9.28 3.35 -7.45
C LEU A 111 10.77 3.67 -7.38
N SER A 112 11.30 3.97 -6.19
CA SER A 112 12.72 4.24 -6.01
C SER A 112 13.60 3.07 -6.47
N THR A 113 14.71 3.37 -7.15
CA THR A 113 15.59 2.37 -7.81
C THR A 113 17.07 2.44 -7.41
N GLY A 114 17.42 3.34 -6.49
CA GLY A 114 18.75 3.45 -5.90
C GLY A 114 19.20 4.90 -5.72
N GLY A 115 20.45 5.09 -5.29
CA GLY A 115 21.04 6.42 -5.01
C GLY A 115 20.87 6.90 -3.57
N VAL A 116 20.00 6.24 -2.82
CA VAL A 116 19.63 6.55 -1.44
C VAL A 116 19.30 5.25 -0.71
N ASN A 117 19.20 5.30 0.61
CA ASN A 117 18.69 4.16 1.37
C ASN A 117 17.17 4.00 1.10
N LEU A 118 16.81 3.03 0.25
CA LEU A 118 15.42 2.77 -0.13
C LEU A 118 14.51 2.51 1.07
N ASP A 119 15.03 1.86 2.11
CA ASP A 119 14.22 1.53 3.29
C ASP A 119 13.88 2.78 4.09
N GLU A 120 14.84 3.71 4.24
CA GLU A 120 14.64 4.97 4.95
C GLU A 120 13.63 5.85 4.21
N VAL A 121 13.79 5.99 2.88
CA VAL A 121 12.86 6.73 2.03
C VAL A 121 11.45 6.17 2.15
N ARG A 122 11.28 4.87 1.95
CA ARG A 122 9.96 4.23 2.00
C ARG A 122 9.33 4.31 3.39
N THR A 123 10.10 4.13 4.45
CA THR A 123 9.61 4.28 5.84
C THR A 123 9.12 5.71 6.08
N ALA A 124 9.86 6.71 5.60
CA ALA A 124 9.46 8.11 5.71
C ALA A 124 8.17 8.40 4.92
N ILE A 125 8.06 7.91 3.68
CA ILE A 125 6.87 8.02 2.83
C ILE A 125 5.65 7.40 3.51
N ILE A 126 5.74 6.15 3.96
CA ILE A 126 4.62 5.45 4.62
C ILE A 126 4.20 6.18 5.90
N LYS A 127 5.16 6.66 6.69
CA LYS A 127 4.84 7.42 7.91
C LYS A 127 4.12 8.74 7.60
N ALA A 128 4.45 9.40 6.49
CA ALA A 128 3.87 10.69 6.12
C ALA A 128 2.56 10.56 5.31
N SER A 129 2.32 9.41 4.67
CA SER A 129 1.21 9.24 3.73
C SER A 129 -0.14 9.03 4.43
N PRO A 130 -1.18 9.77 4.05
CA PRO A 130 -2.56 9.44 4.40
C PRO A 130 -3.22 8.51 3.36
N VAL A 131 -2.56 8.23 2.22
CA VAL A 131 -3.09 7.41 1.12
C VAL A 131 -2.33 6.09 0.99
N PRO A 132 -2.93 5.05 0.38
CA PRO A 132 -2.25 3.77 0.20
C PRO A 132 -0.93 3.90 -0.56
N ILE A 133 0.10 3.22 -0.06
CA ILE A 133 1.43 3.16 -0.67
C ILE A 133 1.63 1.81 -1.37
N GLY A 134 1.93 1.87 -2.66
CA GLY A 134 2.32 0.73 -3.47
C GLY A 134 3.81 0.67 -3.74
N THR A 135 4.30 -0.53 -4.08
CA THR A 135 5.69 -0.73 -4.51
C THR A 135 5.78 -1.77 -5.62
N VAL A 136 6.95 -1.89 -6.23
CA VAL A 136 7.34 -3.00 -7.10
C VAL A 136 8.54 -3.70 -6.47
N PRO A 137 8.34 -4.79 -5.68
CA PRO A 137 9.42 -5.42 -4.89
C PRO A 137 10.66 -5.82 -5.71
N VAL A 138 10.49 -6.14 -7.00
CA VAL A 138 11.59 -6.56 -7.87
C VAL A 138 12.67 -5.48 -8.03
N TYR A 139 12.31 -4.20 -7.92
CA TYR A 139 13.29 -3.10 -8.07
C TYR A 139 14.31 -3.12 -6.93
N GLN A 140 13.85 -3.25 -5.68
CA GLN A 140 14.77 -3.35 -4.54
C GLN A 140 15.49 -4.71 -4.51
N ALA A 141 14.84 -5.80 -4.93
CA ALA A 141 15.49 -7.10 -5.02
C ALA A 141 16.62 -7.12 -6.06
N LEU A 142 16.48 -6.40 -7.17
CA LEU A 142 17.56 -6.23 -8.14
C LEU A 142 18.69 -5.35 -7.59
N GLU A 143 18.36 -4.31 -6.82
CA GLU A 143 19.37 -3.47 -6.18
C GLU A 143 20.22 -4.26 -5.17
N SER A 144 19.62 -5.18 -4.40
CA SER A 144 20.36 -6.00 -3.41
C SER A 144 21.39 -6.95 -4.04
N VAL A 145 21.23 -7.28 -5.32
CA VAL A 145 22.21 -8.06 -6.11
C VAL A 145 23.03 -7.20 -7.07
N HIS A 146 23.07 -5.88 -6.86
CA HIS A 146 23.76 -4.91 -7.71
C HIS A 146 23.42 -5.04 -9.20
N GLY A 147 22.14 -5.31 -9.51
CA GLY A 147 21.61 -5.47 -10.86
C GLY A 147 21.99 -6.80 -11.54
N SER A 148 22.69 -7.71 -10.87
CA SER A 148 23.05 -9.02 -11.42
C SER A 148 21.87 -9.98 -11.35
N ILE A 149 21.00 -9.98 -12.35
CA ILE A 149 19.78 -10.81 -12.41
C ILE A 149 20.09 -12.30 -12.16
N GLU A 150 21.22 -12.81 -12.67
CA GLU A 150 21.63 -14.21 -12.48
C GLU A 150 21.88 -14.60 -11.02
N LYS A 151 22.08 -13.61 -10.14
CA LYS A 151 22.28 -13.82 -8.70
C LYS A 151 20.99 -13.67 -7.88
N LEU A 152 19.89 -13.27 -8.52
CA LEU A 152 18.61 -13.09 -7.85
C LEU A 152 17.96 -14.46 -7.61
N THR A 153 17.67 -14.77 -6.34
CA THR A 153 16.97 -15.99 -5.95
C THR A 153 15.52 -15.72 -5.56
N GLU A 154 14.71 -16.79 -5.45
CA GLU A 154 13.37 -16.70 -4.89
C GLU A 154 13.36 -16.17 -3.45
N ASP A 155 14.36 -16.55 -2.64
CA ASP A 155 14.48 -16.15 -1.24
C ASP A 155 14.75 -14.65 -1.13
N ASP A 156 15.58 -14.09 -2.02
CA ASP A 156 15.81 -12.64 -2.09
C ASP A 156 14.50 -11.89 -2.36
N PHE A 157 13.71 -12.37 -3.32
CA PHE A 157 12.45 -11.74 -3.68
C PHE A 157 11.41 -11.83 -2.55
N LEU A 158 11.26 -13.00 -1.94
CA LEU A 158 10.37 -13.22 -0.80
C LEU A 158 10.78 -12.37 0.41
N HIS A 159 12.09 -12.23 0.66
CA HIS A 159 12.60 -11.37 1.71
C HIS A 159 12.20 -9.90 1.50
N ILE A 160 12.31 -9.38 0.27
CA ILE A 160 11.88 -8.01 -0.03
C ILE A 160 10.36 -7.84 0.09
N ILE A 161 9.57 -8.82 -0.36
CA ILE A 161 8.10 -8.81 -0.16
C ILE A 161 7.75 -8.70 1.32
N GLU A 162 8.37 -9.52 2.17
CA GLU A 162 8.13 -9.51 3.62
C GLU A 162 8.53 -8.17 4.24
N LYS A 163 9.71 -7.65 3.88
CA LYS A 163 10.21 -6.37 4.36
C LYS A 163 9.25 -5.21 4.03
N HIS A 164 8.73 -5.18 2.81
CA HIS A 164 7.73 -4.18 2.39
C HIS A 164 6.44 -4.30 3.21
N CYS A 165 5.97 -5.53 3.48
CA CYS A 165 4.82 -5.78 4.34
C CYS A 165 5.04 -5.28 5.77
N GLN A 166 6.23 -5.52 6.34
CA GLN A 166 6.60 -5.07 7.69
C GLN A 166 6.64 -3.54 7.81
N GLN A 167 7.07 -2.84 6.76
CA GLN A 167 7.10 -1.37 6.74
C GLN A 167 5.72 -0.72 6.57
N GLY A 168 4.73 -1.46 6.07
CA GLY A 168 3.37 -0.95 5.86
C GLY A 168 3.00 -0.66 4.40
N VAL A 169 3.68 -1.25 3.42
CA VAL A 169 3.24 -1.19 2.02
C VAL A 169 1.86 -1.83 1.89
N ASP A 170 0.91 -1.13 1.27
CA ASP A 170 -0.49 -1.54 1.18
C ASP A 170 -0.78 -2.47 0.00
N TYR A 171 -0.01 -2.35 -1.09
CA TYR A 171 -0.11 -3.24 -2.24
C TYR A 171 1.22 -3.38 -2.97
N GLN A 172 1.40 -4.50 -3.67
CA GLN A 172 2.63 -4.83 -4.36
C GLN A 172 2.33 -5.24 -5.79
N THR A 173 3.05 -4.65 -6.74
CA THR A 173 2.99 -5.07 -8.15
C THR A 173 3.98 -6.22 -8.35
N ILE A 174 3.46 -7.39 -8.68
CA ILE A 174 4.24 -8.61 -8.91
C ILE A 174 3.97 -9.10 -10.33
N HIS A 175 5.02 -9.22 -11.13
CA HIS A 175 4.96 -9.69 -12.51
C HIS A 175 5.04 -11.22 -12.55
N ALA A 176 3.94 -11.89 -12.25
CA ALA A 176 3.84 -13.36 -12.20
C ALA A 176 3.10 -14.00 -13.39
N GLY A 177 2.84 -13.21 -14.44
CA GLY A 177 2.12 -13.63 -15.65
C GLY A 177 3.02 -13.82 -16.87
#